data_AF-A0A0A3XKN0-F1
#
_entry.id   AF-A0A0A3XKN0-F1
#
_cell.length_a   1.000
_cell.length_b   1.000
_cell.length_c   1.000
_cell.angle_alpha   90.00
_cell.angle_beta   90.00
_cell.angle_gamma   90.00
#
_symmetry.space_group_name_H-M   'P 1'
#
loop_
_entity.id
_entity.type
_entity.pdbx_description
1 polymer ?
#
loop_
_entity_poly.entity_id
_entity_poly.type
_entity_poly.pdbx_seq_one_letter_code
_entity_poly.pdbx_strand_id
1 'polypeptide(L)'
;MQTARFWHYHKSGLVKIKIRSGQTLHHSHGGRTDEGWHRESNAFSFDGRTVVNDWCKDGADCDGRLTQHGSCHCPADRLAAGYDDTENGARFPDWQPGETGQRDYAAEAAGY
;
A
#
# COMPACT_ATOMS: atom_id res chain seq x y z
N MET A 1 -12.32 13.90 18.12
CA MET A 1 -12.01 13.22 16.84
C MET A 1 -10.52 12.98 16.75
N GLN A 2 -10.09 11.71 16.70
CA GLN A 2 -8.67 11.36 16.57
C GLN A 2 -8.23 11.48 15.10
N THR A 3 -6.94 11.77 14.88
CA THR A 3 -6.34 11.88 13.56
C THR A 3 -5.02 11.11 13.56
N ALA A 4 -4.81 10.26 12.56
CA ALA A 4 -3.54 9.61 12.31
C ALA A 4 -2.74 10.42 11.28
N ARG A 5 -1.42 10.53 11.50
CA ARG A 5 -0.48 11.17 10.57
C ARG A 5 0.75 10.29 10.43
N PHE A 6 1.10 9.95 9.20
CA PHE A 6 2.24 9.07 8.93
C PHE A 6 2.86 9.36 7.56
N TRP A 7 4.11 8.96 7.39
CA TRP A 7 4.81 9.00 6.12
C TRP A 7 4.52 7.74 5.30
N HIS A 8 4.44 7.90 3.99
CA HIS A 8 4.26 6.81 3.03
C HIS A 8 4.98 7.17 1.73
N TYR A 9 5.60 6.18 1.09
CA TYR A 9 6.16 6.36 -0.25
C TYR A 9 5.08 6.22 -1.30
N HIS A 10 4.99 7.18 -2.21
CA HIS A 10 4.07 7.16 -3.33
C HIS A 10 4.78 7.64 -4.59
N LYS A 11 4.76 6.82 -5.65
CA LYS A 11 5.38 7.15 -6.95
C LYS A 11 6.82 7.70 -6.81
N SER A 12 7.64 6.97 -6.06
CA SER A 12 9.05 7.32 -5.76
C SER A 12 9.26 8.60 -4.95
N GLY A 13 8.21 9.16 -4.33
CA GLY A 13 8.28 10.34 -3.48
C GLY A 13 7.68 10.11 -2.10
N LEU A 14 8.09 10.93 -1.14
CA LEU A 14 7.57 10.91 0.22
C LEU A 14 6.32 11.78 0.33
N VAL A 15 5.23 11.19 0.84
CA VAL A 15 4.02 11.93 1.15
C VAL A 15 3.64 11.73 2.61
N LYS A 16 3.15 12.80 3.23
CA LYS A 16 2.62 12.73 4.60
C LYS A 16 1.11 12.61 4.55
N ILE A 17 0.60 11.43 4.92
CA ILE A 17 -0.82 11.15 4.97
C ILE A 17 -1.41 11.68 6.28
N LYS A 18 -2.61 12.26 6.20
CA LYS A 18 -3.42 12.66 7.34
C LYS A 18 -4.83 12.09 7.16
N ILE A 19 -5.28 11.27 8.09
CA ILE A 19 -6.60 10.62 8.03
C ILE A 19 -7.33 10.76 9.36
N ARG A 20 -8.63 11.04 9.31
CA ARG A 20 -9.49 11.16 10.50
C ARG A 20 -10.06 9.79 10.89
N SER A 21 -10.39 9.61 12.16
CA SER A 21 -11.12 8.41 12.60
C SER A 21 -12.46 8.29 11.85
N GLY A 22 -12.74 7.10 11.34
CA GLY A 22 -13.86 6.78 10.46
C GLY A 22 -13.66 7.12 8.98
N GLN A 23 -12.50 7.67 8.58
CA GLN A 23 -12.21 8.01 7.20
C GLN A 23 -11.42 6.90 6.51
N THR A 24 -11.64 6.76 5.20
CA THR A 24 -10.78 6.00 4.28
C THR A 24 -10.18 6.95 3.25
N LEU A 25 -8.88 6.82 3.00
CA LEU A 25 -8.14 7.55 1.96
C LEU A 25 -7.64 6.55 0.92
N HIS A 26 -7.98 6.80 -0.34
CA HIS A 26 -7.48 6.01 -1.45
C HIS A 26 -6.33 6.75 -2.14
N HIS A 27 -5.27 6.02 -2.43
CA HIS A 27 -4.11 6.53 -3.13
C HIS A 27 -3.68 5.50 -4.17
N SER A 28 -3.54 5.90 -5.43
CA SER A 28 -3.13 4.97 -6.48
C SER A 28 -2.30 5.68 -7.53
N HIS A 29 -1.32 4.98 -8.08
CA HIS A 29 -0.58 5.41 -9.24
C HIS A 29 -0.38 4.25 -10.19
N GLY A 30 -0.04 4.55 -11.43
CA GLY A 30 0.23 3.56 -12.45
C GLY A 30 0.61 4.23 -13.75
N GLY A 31 1.01 3.41 -14.72
CA GLY A 31 1.43 3.89 -16.02
C GLY A 31 1.73 2.75 -16.97
N ARG A 32 1.95 3.12 -18.23
CA ARG A 32 2.47 2.20 -19.24
C ARG A 32 3.95 1.94 -18.98
N THR A 33 4.36 0.72 -19.23
CA THR A 33 5.77 0.31 -19.36
C THR A 33 6.03 -0.01 -20.83
N ASP A 34 7.26 -0.35 -21.18
CA ASP A 34 7.59 -0.84 -22.53
C ASP A 34 7.01 -2.25 -22.78
N GLU A 35 6.94 -3.07 -21.73
CA GLU A 35 6.41 -4.45 -21.78
C GLU A 35 4.90 -4.54 -21.50
N GLY A 36 4.25 -3.45 -21.07
CA GLY A 36 2.82 -3.44 -20.80
C GLY A 36 2.38 -2.29 -19.89
N TRP A 37 1.94 -2.60 -18.68
CA TRP A 37 1.48 -1.60 -17.70
C TRP A 37 1.61 -2.09 -16.27
N HIS A 38 1.68 -1.12 -15.35
CA HIS A 38 1.74 -1.35 -13.92
C HIS A 38 0.83 -0.37 -13.17
N ARG A 39 0.26 -0.82 -12.05
CA ARG A 39 -0.59 -0.04 -11.16
C ARG A 39 -0.38 -0.49 -9.71
N GLU A 40 -0.29 0.49 -8.81
CA GLU A 40 -0.32 0.28 -7.37
C GLU A 40 -1.44 1.10 -6.77
N SER A 41 -2.13 0.52 -5.80
CA SER A 41 -3.20 1.17 -5.07
C SER A 41 -3.14 0.81 -3.60
N ASN A 42 -3.47 1.78 -2.77
CA ASN A 42 -3.52 1.71 -1.33
C ASN A 42 -4.82 2.35 -0.85
N ALA A 43 -5.50 1.70 0.08
CA ALA A 43 -6.64 2.24 0.79
C ALA A 43 -6.31 2.24 2.28
N PHE A 44 -6.07 3.43 2.83
CA PHE A 44 -5.81 3.61 4.25
C PHE A 44 -7.13 3.88 4.96
N SER A 45 -7.49 3.07 5.94
CA SER A 45 -8.63 3.31 6.82
C SER A 45 -8.17 3.49 8.27
N PHE A 46 -8.85 4.33 9.05
CA PHE A 46 -8.49 4.56 10.44
C PHE A 46 -9.72 4.51 11.34
N ASP A 47 -9.75 3.59 12.29
CA ASP A 47 -10.87 3.44 13.24
C ASP A 47 -10.75 4.38 14.46
N GLY A 48 -9.60 5.03 14.66
CA GLY A 48 -9.29 5.81 15.86
C GLY A 48 -8.21 5.19 16.75
N ARG A 49 -7.83 3.94 16.51
CA ARG A 49 -6.78 3.21 17.23
C ARG A 49 -5.77 2.57 16.28
N THR A 50 -6.22 2.04 15.16
CA THR A 50 -5.41 1.29 14.20
C THR A 50 -5.64 1.82 12.81
N VAL A 51 -4.56 2.06 12.08
CA VAL A 51 -4.60 2.30 10.64
C VAL A 51 -4.49 0.96 9.94
N VAL A 52 -5.40 0.68 9.02
CA VAL A 52 -5.32 -0.47 8.10
C VAL A 52 -4.99 0.06 6.71
N ASN A 53 -4.10 -0.62 6.00
CA ASN A 53 -3.74 -0.33 4.62
C ASN A 53 -4.00 -1.57 3.77
N ASP A 54 -5.06 -1.52 2.98
CA ASP A 54 -5.32 -2.50 1.94
C ASP A 54 -4.59 -2.07 0.68
N TRP A 55 -3.75 -2.95 0.13
CA TRP A 55 -2.94 -2.65 -1.03
C TRP A 55 -3.17 -3.66 -2.15
N CYS A 56 -3.02 -3.18 -3.37
CA CYS A 56 -3.09 -3.99 -4.57
C CYS A 56 -2.08 -3.48 -5.60
N LYS A 57 -1.24 -4.40 -6.08
CA LYS A 57 -0.32 -4.22 -7.20
C LYS A 57 -0.84 -5.06 -8.35
N ASP A 58 -1.10 -4.43 -9.47
CA ASP A 58 -1.68 -5.07 -10.64
C ASP A 58 -0.91 -4.61 -11.86
N GLY A 59 -0.63 -5.54 -12.75
CA GLY A 59 0.17 -5.24 -13.93
C GLY A 59 0.07 -6.35 -14.95
N ALA A 60 0.45 -6.03 -16.16
CA ALA A 60 0.67 -7.03 -17.19
C ALA A 60 1.96 -6.70 -17.94
N ASP A 61 2.73 -7.75 -18.22
CA ASP A 61 3.90 -7.74 -19.08
C ASP A 61 3.74 -8.79 -20.20
N CYS A 62 4.84 -9.14 -20.87
CA CYS A 62 4.87 -10.14 -21.93
C CYS A 62 4.43 -11.55 -21.48
N ASP A 63 4.56 -11.87 -20.19
CA ASP A 63 4.27 -13.19 -19.62
C ASP A 63 2.84 -13.29 -19.07
N GLY A 64 2.16 -12.15 -18.94
CA GLY A 64 0.73 -12.08 -18.66
C GLY A 64 0.39 -11.11 -17.54
N ARG A 65 -0.86 -11.15 -17.10
CA ARG A 65 -1.33 -10.30 -16.00
C ARG A 65 -1.05 -10.98 -14.67
N LEU A 66 -0.51 -10.21 -13.72
CA LEU A 66 -0.34 -10.61 -12.34
C LEU A 66 -0.99 -9.57 -11.41
N THR A 67 -1.83 -10.04 -10.48
CA THR A 67 -2.35 -9.20 -9.41
C THR A 67 -1.83 -9.72 -8.07
N GLN A 68 -1.14 -8.88 -7.32
CA GLN A 68 -0.81 -9.12 -5.91
C GLN A 68 -1.65 -8.18 -5.04
N HIS A 69 -2.14 -8.67 -3.93
CA HIS A 69 -2.91 -7.86 -3.00
C HIS A 69 -2.66 -8.29 -1.57
N GLY A 70 -3.03 -7.42 -0.63
CA GLY A 70 -2.98 -7.76 0.77
C GLY A 70 -3.42 -6.62 1.66
N SER A 71 -3.30 -6.86 2.96
CA SER A 71 -3.57 -5.88 3.99
C SER A 71 -2.41 -5.84 4.97
N CYS A 72 -2.19 -4.67 5.57
CA CYS A 72 -1.35 -4.53 6.75
C CYS A 72 -1.99 -3.53 7.71
N HIS A 73 -1.61 -3.60 8.98
CA HIS A 73 -2.20 -2.74 10.00
C HIS A 73 -1.12 -2.17 10.93
N CYS A 74 -1.35 -0.98 11.47
CA CYS A 74 -0.43 -0.32 12.38
C CYS A 74 -1.21 0.41 13.48
N PRO A 75 -0.93 0.12 14.77
CA PRO A 75 -1.43 0.93 15.87
C PRO A 75 -1.04 2.40 15.74
N ALA A 76 -1.92 3.31 16.13
CA ALA A 76 -1.73 4.76 15.97
C ALA A 76 -0.49 5.30 16.71
N ASP A 77 -0.09 4.65 17.80
CA ASP A 77 1.10 4.97 18.59
C ASP A 77 2.41 4.45 17.95
N ARG A 78 2.33 3.60 16.93
CA ARG A 78 3.47 3.05 16.19
C ARG A 78 3.66 3.60 14.78
N LEU A 79 2.91 4.66 14.42
CA LEU A 79 2.96 5.30 13.10
C LEU A 79 4.30 5.98 12.74
N ALA A 80 5.23 6.08 13.69
CA ALA A 80 6.59 6.60 13.50
C ALA A 80 7.66 5.72 14.16
N ALA A 81 7.34 4.44 14.40
CA ALA A 81 8.18 3.48 15.13
C ALA A 81 8.82 2.40 14.24
N GLY A 82 8.55 2.42 12.93
CA GLY A 82 9.08 1.48 11.97
C GLY A 82 10.42 1.95 11.41
N TYR A 83 10.55 1.92 10.08
CA TYR A 83 11.75 2.34 9.37
C TYR A 83 12.04 3.84 9.53
N ASP A 84 13.31 4.21 9.76
CA ASP A 84 13.79 5.59 9.81
C ASP A 84 14.61 5.87 8.54
N ASP A 85 14.05 6.67 7.64
CA ASP A 85 14.75 7.20 6.47
C ASP A 85 15.52 8.45 6.91
N THR A 86 16.76 8.25 7.32
CA THR A 86 17.64 9.32 7.80
C THR A 86 18.05 10.30 6.71
N GLU A 87 18.00 9.90 5.45
CA GLU A 87 18.36 10.76 4.31
C GLU A 87 17.28 11.84 4.10
N ASN A 88 16.01 11.45 4.22
CA ASN A 88 14.89 12.36 4.02
C ASN A 88 14.24 12.84 5.33
N GLY A 89 14.71 12.37 6.49
CA GLY A 89 14.19 12.73 7.81
C GLY A 89 12.78 12.20 8.07
N ALA A 90 12.41 11.07 7.47
CA ALA A 90 11.06 10.49 7.55
C ALA A 90 11.03 9.22 8.39
N ARG A 91 10.17 9.19 9.41
CA ARG A 91 9.89 8.00 10.22
C ARG A 91 8.60 7.33 9.81
N PHE A 92 8.66 6.06 9.49
CA PHE A 92 7.56 5.30 8.93
C PHE A 92 6.80 4.49 9.98
N PRO A 93 5.56 4.08 9.67
CA PRO A 93 4.82 3.15 10.49
C PRO A 93 5.50 1.80 10.61
N ASP A 94 5.38 1.20 11.79
CA ASP A 94 5.70 -0.21 12.00
C ASP A 94 4.51 -1.10 11.60
N TRP A 95 4.40 -1.35 10.29
CA TRP A 95 3.32 -2.14 9.72
C TRP A 95 3.43 -3.60 10.12
N GLN A 96 2.35 -4.13 10.70
CA GLN A 96 2.18 -5.54 10.95
C GLN A 96 1.51 -6.19 9.73
N PRO A 97 2.04 -7.33 9.24
CA PRO A 97 1.46 -8.02 8.10
C PRO A 97 0.04 -8.49 8.42
N GLY A 98 -0.85 -8.38 7.45
CA GLY A 98 -2.17 -8.98 7.44
C GLY A 98 -2.23 -10.12 6.42
N GLU A 99 -3.37 -10.25 5.75
CA GLU A 99 -3.55 -11.24 4.70
C GLU A 99 -2.82 -10.79 3.42
N THR A 100 -2.26 -11.74 2.67
CA THR A 100 -1.67 -11.48 1.36
C THR A 100 -2.11 -12.56 0.38
N GLY A 101 -2.19 -12.17 -0.89
CA GLY A 101 -2.60 -13.05 -1.97
C GLY A 101 -2.02 -12.61 -3.30
N GLN A 102 -1.99 -13.56 -4.22
CA GLN A 102 -1.60 -13.34 -5.60
C GLN A 102 -2.53 -14.12 -6.50
N ARG A 103 -2.85 -13.52 -7.64
CA ARG A 103 -3.60 -14.13 -8.73
C ARG A 103 -2.77 -14.03 -10.01
N ASP A 104 -2.49 -15.19 -10.59
CA ASP A 104 -1.75 -15.33 -11.83
C ASP A 104 -2.70 -15.77 -12.95
N TYR A 105 -3.00 -14.85 -13.86
CA TYR A 105 -3.98 -15.09 -14.90
C TYR A 105 -3.42 -15.98 -16.03
N ALA A 106 -2.10 -16.01 -16.21
CA ALA A 106 -1.45 -16.86 -17.20
C ALA A 106 -1.45 -18.32 -16.72
N ALA A 107 -1.15 -18.55 -15.44
CA ALA A 107 -1.23 -19.86 -14.81
C ALA A 107 -2.67 -20.42 -14.84
N GLU A 108 -3.66 -19.60 -14.48
CA GLU A 108 -5.09 -19.99 -14.55
C GLU A 108 -5.49 -20.37 -15.98
N ALA A 109 -5.04 -19.61 -16.99
CA ALA A 109 -5.32 -19.92 -18.40
C ALA A 109 -4.63 -21.22 -18.87
N ALA A 110 -3.50 -21.58 -18.27
CA ALA A 110 -2.80 -22.84 -18.50
C ALA A 110 -3.37 -24.03 -17.70
N GLY A 111 -4.37 -23.80 -16.84
CA GLY A 111 -5.06 -24.83 -16.07
C GLY A 111 -4.43 -25.20 -14.72
N TYR A 112 -3.63 -24.30 -14.15
CA TYR A 112 -3.09 -24.41 -12.78
C TYR A 112 -3.97 -23.75 -11.73
#